data_AF-A0A6B1I092-F1
#
_entry.id   AF-A0A6B1I092-F1
#
_cell.length_a   1.000
_cell.length_b   1.000
_cell.length_c   1.000
_cell.angle_alpha   90.00
_cell.angle_beta   90.00
_cell.angle_gamma   90.00
#
_symmetry.space_group_name_H-M   'P 1'
#
loop_
_entity.id
_entity.type
_entity.pdbx_description
1 polymer ?
#
loop_
_entity_poly.entity_id
_entity_poly.type
_entity_poly.pdbx_seq_one_letter_code
_entity_poly.pdbx_strand_id
1 'polypeptide(L)' 'MNYCVRVNSGVFWGPLTALLLSVQGTMGQVPKVGDLAPDFTLQQLEGDYVSLNDFRGKVVLINFFGFI' A
#
# COMPACT_ATOMS: atom_id res chain seq x y z
N MET A 1 -3.65 -14.70 -13.35
CA MET A 1 -4.34 -14.63 -12.04
C MET A 1 -4.90 -13.22 -11.88
N ASN A 2 -6.22 -13.07 -11.94
CA ASN A 2 -6.89 -11.76 -11.92
C ASN A 2 -7.51 -11.53 -10.55
N TYR A 3 -6.93 -10.65 -9.74
CA TYR A 3 -7.58 -10.18 -8.52
C TYR A 3 -8.55 -9.04 -8.90
N CYS A 4 -9.84 -9.32 -8.90
CA CYS A 4 -10.90 -8.31 -9.05
C CYS A 4 -11.20 -7.75 -7.66
N VAL A 5 -10.80 -6.50 -7.40
CA VAL A 5 -11.27 -5.75 -6.23
C VAL A 5 -12.71 -5.31 -6.52
N ARG A 6 -13.68 -6.06 -6.02
CA ARG A 6 -15.09 -5.63 -6.01
C ARG A 6 -15.30 -4.60 -4.90
N VAL A 7 -15.36 -3.33 -5.28
CA VAL A 7 -15.97 -2.30 -4.42
C VAL A 7 -17.49 -2.54 -4.47
N ASN A 8 -18.06 -2.99 -3.35
CA ASN A 8 -19.52 -3.13 -3.24
C ASN A 8 -20.13 -1.74 -3.02
N SER A 9 -20.31 -0.97 -4.09
CA SER A 9 -21.02 0.30 -4.08
C SER A 9 -22.53 0.05 -4.12
N GLY A 10 -23.11 -0.27 -2.97
CA GLY A 10 -24.55 -0.19 -2.73
C GLY A 10 -24.87 1.04 -1.87
N VAL A 11 -26.00 1.68 -2.17
CA VAL A 11 -26.70 2.71 -1.38
C VAL A 11 -26.15 4.14 -1.65
N PHE A 12 -26.92 5.15 -2.09
CA PHE A 12 -28.21 5.61 -1.58
C PHE A 12 -28.90 6.56 -2.58
N TRP A 13 -30.21 6.43 -2.77
CA TRP A 13 -31.04 7.30 -3.61
C TRP A 13 -31.44 8.60 -2.87
N GLY A 14 -31.00 9.77 -3.32
CA GLY A 14 -31.53 11.09 -2.91
C GLY A 14 -30.60 12.28 -3.18
N PRO A 15 -31.08 13.44 -3.67
CA PRO A 15 -30.23 14.55 -4.14
C PRO A 15 -29.65 15.46 -3.03
N LEU A 16 -29.83 15.17 -1.73
CA LEU A 16 -29.44 16.08 -0.63
C LEU A 16 -28.26 15.62 0.24
N THR A 17 -27.72 14.41 0.05
CA THR A 17 -26.58 13.86 0.83
C THR A 17 -25.23 13.90 0.09
N ALA A 18 -25.16 14.53 -1.09
CA ALA A 18 -24.00 14.45 -1.98
C ALA A 18 -22.73 15.22 -1.52
N LEU A 19 -22.79 16.02 -0.45
CA LEU A 19 -21.66 16.92 -0.08
C LEU A 19 -20.63 16.32 0.89
N LEU A 20 -20.81 15.09 1.41
CA LEU A 20 -20.00 14.59 2.54
C LEU A 20 -19.14 13.34 2.26
N LEU A 21 -18.92 12.93 1.00
CA LEU A 21 -18.25 11.64 0.71
C LEU A 21 -17.03 11.69 -0.23
N SER A 22 -16.33 12.82 -0.38
CA SER A 22 -15.18 12.88 -1.31
C SER A 22 -13.79 12.60 -0.73
N VAL A 23 -13.66 12.12 0.52
CA VAL A 23 -12.36 11.63 1.02
C VAL A 23 -12.31 10.11 0.96
N GLN A 24 -12.20 9.57 -0.25
CA GLN A 24 -11.70 8.22 -0.44
C GLN A 24 -10.19 8.26 -0.18
N GLY A 25 -9.77 7.93 1.04
CA GLY A 25 -8.36 7.76 1.35
C GLY A 25 -7.74 6.78 0.36
N THR A 26 -6.72 7.21 -0.38
CA THR A 26 -5.95 6.33 -1.26
C THR A 26 -5.27 5.26 -0.42
N MET A 27 -5.88 4.08 -0.37
CA MET A 27 -5.20 2.89 0.13
C MET A 27 -4.01 2.64 -0.79
N GLY A 28 -2.81 2.54 -0.22
CA GLY A 28 -1.54 2.46 -0.94
C GLY A 28 -1.59 1.49 -2.11
N GLN A 29 -1.07 1.93 -3.27
CA GLN A 29 -1.06 1.11 -4.48
C GLN A 29 -0.05 -0.04 -4.33
N VAL A 30 -0.44 -1.25 -4.71
CA VAL A 30 0.50 -2.38 -4.79
C VAL A 30 1.45 -2.14 -5.96
N PRO A 31 2.78 -2.11 -5.75
CA PRO A 31 3.74 -1.83 -6.81
C PRO A 31 3.72 -2.94 -7.88
N LYS A 32 3.84 -2.53 -9.15
CA LYS A 32 3.91 -3.43 -10.31
C LYS A 32 5.35 -3.57 -10.77
N VAL A 33 5.61 -4.58 -11.61
CA VAL A 33 6.93 -4.76 -12.23
C VAL A 33 7.28 -3.52 -13.07
N GLY A 34 8.45 -2.94 -12.81
CA GLY A 34 8.93 -1.71 -13.46
C GLY A 34 8.64 -0.44 -12.69
N ASP A 35 7.76 -0.46 -11.68
CA ASP A 35 7.57 0.67 -10.79
C ASP A 35 8.79 0.84 -9.87
N LEU A 36 9.04 2.09 -9.47
CA LEU A 36 10.00 2.36 -8.40
C LEU A 36 9.48 1.74 -7.10
N ALA A 37 10.34 0.97 -6.43
CA ALA A 37 10.01 0.42 -5.12
C ALA A 37 9.73 1.58 -4.14
N PRO A 38 8.60 1.54 -3.41
CA PRO A 38 8.27 2.56 -2.43
C PRO A 38 9.29 2.54 -1.30
N ASP A 39 9.66 3.72 -0.82
CA ASP A 39 10.59 3.83 0.30
C ASP A 39 9.88 3.47 1.61
N PHE A 40 10.59 2.74 2.46
CA PHE A 40 10.10 2.38 3.78
C PHE A 40 11.27 2.24 4.74
N THR A 41 11.00 2.49 6.01
CA THR A 41 11.97 2.36 7.09
C THR A 41 11.45 1.35 8.11
N LEU A 42 12.28 0.37 8.44
CA LEU A 42 11.96 -0.66 9.43
C LEU A 42 12.90 -0.55 10.62
N GLN A 43 12.38 -0.92 11.78
CA GLN A 43 13.22 -1.14 12.95
C GLN A 43 13.83 -2.53 12.86
N GLN A 44 15.15 -2.60 13.04
CA GLN A 44 15.92 -3.84 13.14
C GLN A 44 15.70 -4.49 14.51
N LEU A 45 16.18 -5.72 14.66
CA LEU A 45 16.02 -6.46 15.91
C LEU A 45 16.83 -5.83 17.06
N GLU A 46 17.91 -5.16 16.71
CA GLU A 46 18.82 -4.44 17.60
C GLU A 46 18.27 -3.06 18.01
N GLY A 47 17.16 -2.61 17.40
CA GLY A 47 16.50 -1.36 17.70
C GLY A 47 16.86 -0.19 16.77
N ASP A 48 17.89 -0.33 15.95
CA ASP A 48 18.27 0.63 14.92
C ASP A 48 17.26 0.68 13.77
N TYR A 49 17.20 1.78 13.04
CA TYR A 49 16.34 1.93 11.87
C TYR A 49 17.13 1.72 10.58
N VAL A 50 16.53 1.02 9.62
CA VAL A 50 17.09 0.81 8.28
C VAL A 50 16.07 1.19 7.22
N SER A 51 16.50 1.92 6.20
CA SER A 51 15.66 2.33 5.08
C SER A 51 15.97 1.54 3.81
N LEU A 52 14.99 1.38 2.93
CA LEU A 52 15.21 0.79 1.61
C LEU A 52 16.24 1.61 0.79
N ASN A 53 16.26 2.93 0.98
CA ASN A 53 17.21 3.81 0.30
C ASN A 53 18.69 3.54 0.66
N ASP A 54 18.96 2.89 1.80
CA ASP A 54 20.34 2.54 2.20
C ASP A 54 20.93 1.43 1.32
N PHE A 55 20.07 0.67 0.62
CA PHE A 55 20.46 -0.45 -0.25
C PHE A 55 20.50 -0.10 -1.75
N ARG A 56 20.50 1.19 -2.11
CA ARG A 56 20.58 1.63 -3.51
C ARG A 56 21.81 1.06 -4.22
N GLY A 57 21.64 0.67 -5.48
CA GLY A 57 22.70 0.07 -6.30
C GLY A 57 22.93 -1.43 -6.03
N LYS A 58 22.17 -2.04 -5.11
CA LYS A 58 22.16 -3.50 -4.88
C LYS A 58 20.82 -4.08 -5.32
N VAL A 59 20.83 -5.34 -5.77
CA VAL A 59 19.60 -6.10 -5.97
C VAL A 59 19.14 -6.61 -4.61
N VAL A 60 17.91 -6.27 -4.22
CA VAL A 60 17.33 -6.59 -2.91
C VAL A 60 16.09 -7.44 -3.10
N LEU A 61 15.94 -8.48 -2.28
CA LEU A 61 14.73 -9.30 -2.21
C LEU A 61 14.01 -9.01 -0.88
N ILE A 62 12.74 -8.62 -0.96
CA ILE A 62 11.92 -8.33 0.23
C ILE A 62 11.01 -9.54 0.46
N ASN A 63 11.03 -10.07 1.68
CA ASN A 63 10.18 -11.19 2.07
C ASN A 63 9.26 -10.78 3.22
N PHE A 64 7.99 -11.15 3.11
CA PHE A 64 6.96 -10.91 4.12
C PHE A 64 6.62 -12.24 4.79
N PHE A 65 7.20 -12.49 5.95
CA PHE A 65 6.89 -13.67 6.75
C PHE A 65 5.72 -13.35 7.68
N GLY A 66 4.54 -13.89 7.38
CA GLY A 66 3.43 -13.94 8.32
C GLY A 66 3.64 -15.12 9.26
N PHE A 67 3.90 -14.86 10.53
CA PHE A 67 3.72 -15.89 11.54
C PHE A 67 2.23 -16.09 11.74
N ILE A 68 1.73 -17.26 11.34
CA ILE A 68 0.35 -17.71 11.59
C ILE A 68 0.33 -18.56 12.86
#